data_AF-A0A0R3SZD4-F1
#
_entry.id   AF-A0A0R3SZD4-F1
#
_cell.length_a   1.000
_cell.length_b   1.000
_cell.length_c   1.000
_cell.angle_alpha   90.00
_cell.angle_beta   90.00
_cell.angle_gamma   90.00
#
_symmetry.space_group_name_H-M   'P 1'
#
loop_
_entity.id
_entity.type
_entity.pdbx_description
1 polymer ?
#
loop_
_entity_poly.entity_id
_entity_poly.type
_entity_poly.pdbx_seq_one_letter_code
_entity_poly.pdbx_strand_id
1 'polypeptide(L)'
;MKTSVGQQRTLEILLEEFKKAMTRANLNGRWFLQAGALLGSIQHHDLIPWDDDADLHFHVRYRRVVQAALKQLSPKFLTYPMNGFDKFYFPPFKPNEIVTPTTVGSHKELHHPWGWPSIDIAYYHEIGPELCQDCLVPSRVFNISDVFPLTYRPLGKQWFPTPRRPISYLKSYYNTTKQTCISHNWSHAEEKPLRPVVEDCRKLMEKYPFVSRCSIPESEVVANSSSLCDEYLVNGKGEIIHKIRLHLDRDECESPLYTVRHESFKCPL
;
A
#
# COMPACT_ATOMS: atom_id res chain seq x y z
N MET A 1 -6.08 8.79 -12.99
CA MET A 1 -7.39 9.40 -12.64
C MET A 1 -7.37 9.67 -11.14
N LYS A 2 -7.99 10.75 -10.62
CA LYS A 2 -8.09 10.94 -9.15
C LYS A 2 -9.35 10.21 -8.68
N THR A 3 -9.24 9.35 -7.67
CA THR A 3 -10.40 8.73 -7.02
C THR A 3 -11.30 9.79 -6.38
N SER A 4 -12.61 9.56 -6.44
CA SER A 4 -13.60 10.41 -5.76
C SER A 4 -13.53 10.23 -4.24
N VAL A 5 -14.11 11.15 -3.48
CA VAL A 5 -14.17 11.04 -2.01
C VAL A 5 -14.90 9.75 -1.59
N GLY A 6 -15.97 9.41 -2.30
CA GLY A 6 -16.72 8.17 -2.10
C GLY A 6 -15.86 6.94 -2.36
N GLN A 7 -15.08 6.93 -3.45
CA GLN A 7 -14.19 5.82 -3.82
C GLN A 7 -13.03 5.65 -2.82
N GLN A 8 -12.39 6.74 -2.39
CA GLN A 8 -11.37 6.68 -1.35
C GLN A 8 -11.96 6.12 -0.05
N ARG A 9 -13.16 6.58 0.34
CA ARG A 9 -13.86 6.09 1.52
C ARG A 9 -14.26 4.62 1.39
N THR A 10 -14.61 4.15 0.18
CA THR A 10 -14.82 2.72 -0.11
C THR A 10 -13.58 1.90 0.23
N LEU A 11 -12.40 2.29 -0.27
CA LEU A 11 -11.13 1.59 0.02
C LEU A 11 -10.78 1.61 1.51
N GLU A 12 -10.95 2.75 2.19
CA GLU A 12 -10.75 2.84 3.64
C GLU A 12 -11.60 1.83 4.41
N ILE A 13 -12.89 1.70 4.06
CA ILE A 13 -13.80 0.75 4.72
C ILE A 13 -13.43 -0.69 4.39
N LEU A 14 -13.09 -0.98 3.13
CA LEU A 14 -12.64 -2.32 2.75
C LEU A 14 -11.39 -2.73 3.53
N LEU A 15 -10.41 -1.83 3.69
CA LEU A 15 -9.16 -2.11 4.40
C LEU A 15 -9.43 -2.35 5.90
N GLU A 16 -10.32 -1.56 6.49
CA GLU A 16 -10.73 -1.71 7.88
C GLU A 16 -11.44 -3.05 8.13
N GLU A 17 -12.40 -3.41 7.28
CA GLU A 17 -13.16 -4.65 7.42
C GLU A 17 -12.31 -5.88 7.10
N PHE A 18 -11.41 -5.78 6.13
CA PHE A 18 -10.38 -6.79 5.87
C PHE A 18 -9.53 -7.03 7.11
N LYS A 19 -8.96 -5.98 7.71
CA LYS A 19 -8.12 -6.06 8.92
C LYS A 19 -8.88 -6.71 10.09
N LYS A 20 -10.14 -6.34 10.30
CA LYS A 20 -11.01 -6.98 11.31
C LYS A 20 -11.22 -8.47 11.03
N ALA A 21 -11.48 -8.85 9.77
CA ALA A 21 -11.66 -10.25 9.38
C ALA A 21 -10.39 -11.07 9.61
N MET A 22 -9.22 -10.54 9.26
CA MET A 22 -7.94 -11.22 9.50
C MET A 22 -7.64 -11.36 10.99
N THR A 23 -8.01 -10.38 11.81
CA THR A 23 -7.90 -10.47 13.27
C THR A 23 -8.76 -11.62 13.81
N ARG A 24 -10.04 -11.70 13.40
CA ARG A 24 -10.95 -12.79 13.81
C ARG A 24 -10.48 -14.17 13.35
N ALA A 25 -9.80 -14.24 12.21
CA ALA A 25 -9.24 -15.46 11.66
C ALA A 25 -7.86 -15.83 12.23
N ASN A 26 -7.34 -15.11 13.23
CA ASN A 26 -6.00 -15.29 13.80
C ASN A 26 -4.86 -15.18 12.77
N LEU A 27 -5.03 -14.31 11.77
CA LEU A 27 -4.05 -14.04 10.72
C LEU A 27 -3.23 -12.76 10.97
N ASN A 28 -3.26 -12.21 12.18
CA ASN A 28 -2.39 -11.10 12.56
C ASN A 28 -0.92 -11.49 12.36
N GLY A 29 -0.13 -10.61 11.75
CA GLY A 29 1.27 -10.89 11.44
C GLY A 29 1.50 -11.83 10.26
N ARG A 30 0.46 -12.20 9.50
CA ARG A 30 0.55 -13.12 8.34
C ARG A 30 0.39 -12.45 6.98
N TRP A 31 0.20 -11.14 6.98
CA TRP A 31 -0.02 -10.33 5.79
C TRP A 31 0.52 -8.93 5.98
N PHE A 32 0.79 -8.27 4.86
CA PHE A 32 1.35 -6.93 4.84
C PHE A 32 0.87 -6.15 3.60
N LEU A 33 0.96 -4.82 3.66
CA LEU A 33 0.75 -3.97 2.49
C LEU A 33 1.79 -4.28 1.41
N GLN A 34 1.39 -4.31 0.15
CA GLN A 34 2.27 -4.50 -1.01
C GLN A 34 2.07 -3.38 -2.02
N ALA A 35 2.94 -3.32 -3.04
CA ALA A 35 2.74 -2.55 -4.27
C ALA A 35 2.32 -1.09 -4.00
N GLY A 36 1.22 -0.63 -4.61
CA GLY A 36 0.76 0.76 -4.54
C GLY A 36 0.40 1.17 -3.12
N ALA A 37 -0.25 0.29 -2.36
CA ALA A 37 -0.61 0.55 -0.96
C ALA A 37 0.62 0.72 -0.06
N LEU A 38 1.63 -0.14 -0.19
CA LEU A 38 2.89 0.01 0.55
C LEU A 38 3.65 1.27 0.12
N LEU A 39 3.71 1.52 -1.19
CA LEU A 39 4.38 2.69 -1.75
C LEU A 39 3.74 4.00 -1.26
N GLY A 40 2.41 4.08 -1.25
CA GLY A 40 1.67 5.20 -0.69
C GLY A 40 1.97 5.41 0.80
N SER A 41 1.98 4.35 1.59
CA SER A 41 2.36 4.41 3.02
C SER A 41 3.76 5.00 3.23
N ILE A 42 4.69 4.79 2.28
CA ILE A 42 6.05 5.36 2.33
C ILE A 42 6.10 6.78 1.79
N GLN A 43 5.38 7.08 0.71
CA GLN A 43 5.45 8.38 0.02
C GLN A 43 4.58 9.46 0.65
N HIS A 44 3.43 9.07 1.22
CA HIS A 44 2.33 9.98 1.56
C HIS A 44 1.74 9.73 2.95
N HIS A 45 2.16 8.66 3.64
CA HIS A 45 1.45 8.13 4.82
C HIS A 45 -0.04 7.81 4.53
N ASP A 46 -0.41 7.62 3.27
CA ASP A 46 -1.77 7.38 2.76
C ASP A 46 -1.69 6.66 1.40
N LEU A 47 -2.82 6.28 0.80
CA LEU A 47 -2.83 5.76 -0.57
C LEU A 47 -2.18 6.76 -1.53
N ILE A 48 -1.61 6.27 -2.64
CA ILE A 48 -1.07 7.15 -3.68
C ILE A 48 -2.23 8.00 -4.22
N PRO A 49 -2.09 9.34 -4.34
CA PRO A 49 -3.21 10.22 -4.70
C PRO A 49 -3.86 9.94 -6.07
N TRP A 50 -3.25 9.10 -6.89
CA TRP A 50 -3.72 8.68 -8.21
C TRP A 50 -3.85 7.15 -8.34
N ASP A 51 -3.71 6.39 -7.25
CA ASP A 51 -4.10 4.98 -7.20
C ASP A 51 -5.62 4.85 -7.09
N ASP A 52 -6.13 3.72 -7.58
CA ASP A 52 -7.55 3.41 -7.59
C ASP A 52 -7.93 2.10 -6.88
N ASP A 53 -6.97 1.43 -6.24
CA ASP A 53 -7.13 0.21 -5.47
C ASP A 53 -6.17 0.16 -4.25
N ALA A 54 -6.07 -0.99 -3.60
CA ALA A 54 -5.09 -1.25 -2.56
C ALA A 54 -4.67 -2.72 -2.55
N ASP A 55 -3.37 -2.97 -2.42
CA ASP A 55 -2.79 -4.32 -2.48
C ASP A 55 -2.35 -4.86 -1.12
N LEU A 56 -2.68 -6.13 -0.88
CA LEU A 56 -2.27 -6.90 0.30
C LEU A 56 -1.58 -8.20 -0.11
N HIS A 57 -0.60 -8.66 0.66
CA HIS A 57 0.16 -9.87 0.35
C HIS A 57 0.09 -10.92 1.45
N PHE A 58 -0.12 -12.18 1.06
CA PHE A 58 -0.13 -13.32 1.97
C PHE A 58 0.77 -14.45 1.47
N HIS A 59 1.26 -15.28 2.39
CA HIS A 59 1.75 -16.59 2.00
C HIS A 59 0.59 -17.44 1.46
N VAL A 60 0.75 -18.10 0.32
CA VAL A 60 -0.31 -18.86 -0.40
C VAL A 60 -1.00 -19.91 0.47
N ARG A 61 -0.27 -20.48 1.45
CA ARG A 61 -0.83 -21.42 2.44
C ARG A 61 -2.05 -20.88 3.21
N TYR A 62 -2.15 -19.56 3.36
CA TYR A 62 -3.25 -18.92 4.08
C TYR A 62 -4.47 -18.63 3.20
N ARG A 63 -4.36 -18.76 1.87
CA ARG A 63 -5.42 -18.38 0.90
C ARG A 63 -6.79 -18.97 1.25
N ARG A 64 -6.86 -20.26 1.59
CA ARG A 64 -8.13 -20.92 1.96
C ARG A 64 -8.76 -20.30 3.21
N VAL A 65 -7.95 -19.96 4.21
CA VAL A 65 -8.44 -19.35 5.47
C VAL A 65 -8.86 -17.90 5.23
N VAL A 66 -8.11 -17.15 4.42
CA VAL A 66 -8.46 -15.78 4.01
C VAL A 66 -9.80 -15.77 3.27
N GLN A 67 -9.97 -16.63 2.27
CA GLN A 67 -11.23 -16.76 1.52
C GLN A 67 -12.40 -17.16 2.43
N ALA A 68 -12.20 -18.11 3.35
CA ALA A 68 -13.23 -18.49 4.31
C ALA A 68 -13.62 -17.34 5.24
N ALA A 69 -12.65 -16.57 5.73
CA ALA A 69 -12.88 -15.42 6.61
C ALA A 69 -13.64 -14.28 5.89
N LEU A 70 -13.26 -13.96 4.66
CA LEU A 70 -13.93 -12.90 3.89
C LEU A 70 -15.31 -13.33 3.39
N LYS A 71 -15.53 -14.62 3.10
CA LYS A 71 -16.85 -15.14 2.72
C LYS A 71 -17.90 -14.94 3.83
N GLN A 72 -17.49 -14.91 5.10
CA GLN A 72 -18.39 -14.62 6.23
C GLN A 72 -18.91 -13.17 6.22
N LEU A 73 -18.33 -12.28 5.43
CA LEU A 73 -18.76 -10.89 5.30
C LEU A 73 -19.86 -10.70 4.24
N SER A 74 -20.22 -11.77 3.51
CA SER A 74 -21.34 -11.76 2.58
C SER A 74 -22.68 -11.65 3.32
N PRO A 75 -23.68 -10.93 2.78
CA PRO A 75 -23.70 -10.25 1.48
C PRO A 75 -23.17 -8.81 1.52
N LYS A 76 -22.73 -8.30 2.68
CA LYS A 76 -22.31 -6.90 2.82
C LYS A 76 -21.05 -6.58 2.02
N PHE A 77 -20.14 -7.54 1.93
CA PHE A 77 -18.94 -7.49 1.10
C PHE A 77 -18.83 -8.78 0.29
N LEU A 78 -18.25 -8.68 -0.90
CA LEU A 78 -18.08 -9.80 -1.82
C LEU A 78 -16.60 -10.08 -2.05
N THR A 79 -16.32 -11.32 -2.42
CA THR A 79 -14.99 -11.77 -2.84
C THR A 79 -15.05 -12.44 -4.19
N TYR A 80 -14.00 -12.29 -4.98
CA TYR A 80 -13.85 -13.05 -6.22
C TYR A 80 -12.46 -13.69 -6.31
N PRO A 81 -12.37 -15.03 -6.37
CA PRO A 81 -11.08 -15.70 -6.51
C PRO A 81 -10.59 -15.68 -7.96
N MET A 82 -9.33 -15.31 -8.17
CA MET A 82 -8.67 -15.26 -9.49
C MET A 82 -7.46 -16.18 -9.54
N ASN A 83 -6.78 -16.27 -10.69
CA ASN A 83 -5.53 -17.01 -10.76
C ASN A 83 -4.41 -16.20 -10.07
N GLY A 84 -3.85 -16.71 -8.97
CA GLY A 84 -2.74 -16.06 -8.25
C GLY A 84 -3.11 -14.94 -7.27
N PHE A 85 -4.35 -14.44 -7.26
CA PHE A 85 -4.83 -13.41 -6.34
C PHE A 85 -6.35 -13.50 -6.13
N ASP A 86 -6.90 -12.76 -5.16
CA ASP A 86 -8.34 -12.63 -4.91
C ASP A 86 -8.73 -11.15 -4.83
N LYS A 87 -9.98 -10.81 -5.14
CA LYS A 87 -10.53 -9.45 -4.97
C LYS A 87 -11.51 -9.39 -3.79
N PHE A 88 -11.51 -8.27 -3.07
CA PHE A 88 -12.47 -7.97 -1.99
C PHE A 88 -13.10 -6.58 -2.21
N TYR A 89 -14.42 -6.51 -2.29
CA TYR A 89 -15.14 -5.31 -2.76
C TYR A 89 -16.57 -5.25 -2.22
N PHE A 90 -17.25 -4.11 -2.38
CA PHE A 90 -18.68 -3.99 -2.07
C PHE A 90 -19.52 -4.64 -3.17
N PRO A 91 -20.71 -5.18 -2.88
CA PRO A 91 -21.71 -5.47 -3.91
C PRO A 91 -21.86 -4.26 -4.85
N PRO A 92 -21.73 -4.45 -6.18
CA PRO A 92 -21.78 -3.33 -7.10
C PRO A 92 -23.12 -2.58 -7.05
N PHE A 93 -23.07 -1.26 -7.23
CA PHE A 93 -24.27 -0.42 -7.35
C PHE A 93 -25.21 -0.95 -8.44
N LYS A 94 -26.52 -0.78 -8.23
CA LYS A 94 -27.51 -1.18 -9.23
C LYS A 94 -27.43 -0.24 -10.45
N PRO A 95 -27.76 -0.72 -11.67
CA PRO A 95 -27.63 0.09 -12.90
C PRO A 95 -28.35 1.45 -12.90
N ASN A 96 -29.41 1.61 -12.10
CA ASN A 96 -30.23 2.83 -12.03
C ASN A 96 -30.03 3.59 -10.71
N GLU A 97 -29.01 3.26 -9.92
CA GLU A 97 -28.70 3.93 -8.67
C GLU A 97 -28.01 5.27 -8.94
N ILE A 98 -28.45 6.34 -8.26
CA ILE A 98 -27.84 7.66 -8.40
C ILE A 98 -26.55 7.67 -7.58
N VAL A 99 -25.41 7.62 -8.28
CA VAL A 99 -24.08 7.65 -7.66
C VAL A 99 -23.47 9.05 -7.80
N THR A 100 -23.05 9.62 -6.68
CA THR A 100 -22.36 10.92 -6.60
C THR A 100 -20.87 10.74 -6.27
N PRO A 101 -20.02 11.78 -6.43
CA PRO A 101 -18.62 11.71 -6.02
C PRO A 101 -18.36 11.41 -4.53
N THR A 102 -19.39 11.46 -3.67
CA THR A 102 -19.31 11.13 -2.24
C THR A 102 -19.96 9.79 -1.89
N THR A 103 -20.54 9.09 -2.86
CA THR A 103 -21.22 7.82 -2.65
C THR A 103 -20.20 6.71 -2.40
N VAL A 104 -20.39 5.96 -1.31
CA VAL A 104 -19.54 4.84 -0.91
C VAL A 104 -20.09 3.53 -1.47
N GLY A 105 -19.21 2.73 -2.06
CA GLY A 105 -19.50 1.44 -2.67
C GLY A 105 -18.64 1.20 -3.90
N SER A 106 -18.88 0.07 -4.55
CA SER A 106 -18.17 -0.34 -5.77
C SER A 106 -19.10 -0.21 -6.98
N HIS A 107 -18.55 0.22 -8.09
CA HIS A 107 -19.17 0.24 -9.40
C HIS A 107 -19.08 -1.14 -10.04
N LYS A 108 -20.09 -1.46 -10.85
CA LYS A 108 -20.10 -2.67 -11.66
C LYS A 108 -19.16 -2.49 -12.86
N GLU A 109 -18.26 -3.43 -13.05
CA GLU A 109 -17.54 -3.58 -14.31
C GLU A 109 -18.38 -4.46 -15.27
N LEU A 110 -18.35 -4.18 -16.57
CA LEU A 110 -19.23 -4.78 -17.57
C LEU A 110 -18.83 -6.21 -17.97
N HIS A 111 -17.54 -6.50 -17.97
CA HIS A 111 -16.94 -7.74 -18.47
C HIS A 111 -16.48 -8.70 -17.36
N HIS A 112 -16.41 -8.21 -16.13
CA HIS A 112 -15.89 -8.93 -14.98
C HIS A 112 -16.92 -9.03 -13.84
N PRO A 113 -16.89 -10.13 -13.07
CA PRO A 113 -17.86 -10.39 -12.01
C PRO A 113 -17.57 -9.64 -10.70
N TRP A 114 -16.52 -8.83 -10.63
CA TRP A 114 -16.16 -8.04 -9.45
C TRP A 114 -16.45 -6.55 -9.65
N GLY A 115 -16.47 -5.79 -8.54
CA GLY A 115 -16.69 -4.35 -8.54
C GLY A 115 -15.44 -3.56 -8.19
N TRP A 116 -15.41 -2.30 -8.61
CA TRP A 116 -14.32 -1.34 -8.34
C TRP A 116 -14.85 -0.09 -7.63
N PRO A 117 -14.21 0.50 -6.60
CA PRO A 117 -12.92 0.11 -6.02
C PRO A 117 -12.93 -1.25 -5.33
N SER A 118 -11.78 -1.92 -5.34
CA SER A 118 -11.53 -3.22 -4.71
C SER A 118 -10.18 -3.22 -4.00
N ILE A 119 -10.01 -4.19 -3.09
CA ILE A 119 -8.71 -4.59 -2.57
C ILE A 119 -8.26 -5.83 -3.33
N ASP A 120 -7.02 -5.82 -3.77
CA ASP A 120 -6.36 -6.97 -4.40
C ASP A 120 -5.51 -7.70 -3.36
N ILE A 121 -5.75 -9.00 -3.23
CA ILE A 121 -5.10 -9.89 -2.26
C ILE A 121 -4.20 -10.83 -3.04
N ALA A 122 -2.94 -10.45 -3.17
CA ALA A 122 -1.90 -11.23 -3.81
C ALA A 122 -1.35 -12.32 -2.88
N TYR A 123 -0.68 -13.30 -3.47
CA TYR A 123 -0.06 -14.40 -2.75
C TYR A 123 1.39 -14.62 -3.19
N TYR A 124 2.23 -15.11 -2.27
CA TYR A 124 3.57 -15.60 -2.55
C TYR A 124 3.78 -17.02 -2.01
N HIS A 125 4.83 -17.67 -2.49
CA HIS A 125 5.34 -18.93 -1.94
C HIS A 125 6.86 -18.88 -1.79
N GLU A 126 7.42 -19.75 -0.94
CA GLU A 126 8.86 -19.91 -0.87
C GLU A 126 9.41 -20.59 -2.15
N ILE A 127 10.59 -20.17 -2.58
CA ILE A 127 11.38 -20.82 -3.63
C ILE A 127 12.78 -21.23 -3.14
N GLY A 128 13.06 -20.99 -1.86
CA GLY A 128 14.31 -21.31 -1.17
C GLY A 128 14.21 -20.93 0.31
N PRO A 129 15.28 -21.14 1.10
CA PRO A 129 15.25 -20.85 2.53
C PRO A 129 15.08 -19.34 2.84
N GLU A 130 15.56 -18.47 1.94
CA GLU A 130 15.56 -17.02 2.13
C GLU A 130 14.69 -16.28 1.09
N LEU A 131 14.23 -16.97 0.05
CA LEU A 131 13.59 -16.34 -1.11
C LEU A 131 12.13 -16.73 -1.24
N CYS A 132 11.31 -15.73 -1.53
CA CYS A 132 9.91 -15.87 -1.85
C CYS A 132 9.61 -15.29 -3.22
N GLN A 133 8.61 -15.85 -3.89
CA GLN A 133 8.17 -15.46 -5.22
C GLN A 133 6.68 -15.17 -5.23
N ASP A 134 6.30 -14.10 -5.92
CA ASP A 134 4.92 -13.72 -6.18
C ASP A 134 4.23 -14.75 -7.09
N CYS A 135 3.03 -15.19 -6.72
CA CYS A 135 2.28 -16.21 -7.45
C CYS A 135 1.74 -15.72 -8.80
N LEU A 136 1.47 -14.42 -8.95
CA LEU A 136 0.92 -13.83 -10.17
C LEU A 136 2.03 -13.39 -11.12
N VAL A 137 3.12 -12.83 -10.58
CA VAL A 137 4.24 -12.29 -11.37
C VAL A 137 5.54 -12.97 -10.95
N PRO A 138 5.90 -14.12 -11.58
CA PRO A 138 7.06 -14.92 -11.17
C PRO A 138 8.41 -14.18 -11.21
N SER A 139 8.53 -13.09 -11.97
CA SER A 139 9.75 -12.26 -11.97
C SER A 139 9.95 -11.46 -10.68
N ARG A 140 8.92 -11.35 -9.82
CA ARG A 140 9.00 -10.67 -8.52
C ARG A 140 9.44 -11.67 -7.46
N VAL A 141 10.73 -11.59 -7.13
CA VAL A 141 11.38 -12.39 -6.08
C VAL A 141 11.93 -11.45 -5.02
N PHE A 142 11.72 -11.78 -3.74
CA PHE A 142 12.15 -10.95 -2.62
C PHE A 142 12.73 -11.82 -1.49
N ASN A 143 13.57 -11.20 -0.64
CA ASN A 143 14.10 -11.88 0.54
C ASN A 143 13.07 -11.85 1.68
N ILE A 144 12.85 -13.00 2.31
CA ILE A 144 11.92 -13.12 3.44
C ILE A 144 12.37 -12.33 4.67
N SER A 145 13.68 -12.10 4.82
CA SER A 145 14.25 -11.26 5.90
C SER A 145 13.92 -9.77 5.73
N ASP A 146 13.61 -9.32 4.52
CA ASP A 146 13.17 -7.94 4.28
C ASP A 146 11.72 -7.73 4.71
N VAL A 147 10.96 -8.83 4.80
CA VAL A 147 9.55 -8.81 5.20
C VAL A 147 9.41 -8.96 6.71
N PHE A 148 9.97 -10.02 7.30
CA PHE A 148 9.71 -10.38 8.69
C PHE A 148 10.86 -10.01 9.65
N PRO A 149 10.56 -9.69 10.93
CA PRO A 149 9.22 -9.51 11.51
C PRO A 149 8.53 -8.27 10.94
N LEU A 150 7.20 -8.33 10.75
CA LEU A 150 6.45 -7.20 10.22
C LEU A 150 6.53 -6.00 11.17
N THR A 151 6.58 -4.81 10.58
CA THR A 151 6.43 -3.53 11.28
C THR A 151 5.04 -2.95 10.97
N TYR A 152 4.70 -1.80 11.56
CA TYR A 152 3.47 -1.10 11.25
C TYR A 152 3.77 0.28 10.70
N ARG A 153 3.02 0.69 9.68
CA ARG A 153 3.09 2.02 9.06
C ARG A 153 1.69 2.60 8.85
N PRO A 154 1.53 3.93 8.81
CA PRO A 154 0.25 4.54 8.52
C PRO A 154 -0.14 4.37 7.04
N LEU A 155 -1.42 4.13 6.82
CA LEU A 155 -2.09 4.27 5.53
C LEU A 155 -3.41 5.01 5.82
N GLY A 156 -3.38 6.33 5.65
CA GLY A 156 -4.46 7.22 6.02
C GLY A 156 -4.65 7.24 7.54
N LYS A 157 -5.86 6.90 8.00
CA LYS A 157 -6.24 6.97 9.43
C LYS A 157 -5.86 5.72 10.24
N GLN A 158 -5.31 4.69 9.59
CA GLN A 158 -5.03 3.41 10.23
C GLN A 158 -3.58 2.99 10.05
N TRP A 159 -3.16 2.08 10.94
CA TRP A 159 -1.86 1.44 10.88
C TRP A 159 -2.00 0.01 10.38
N PHE A 160 -1.17 -0.36 9.42
CA PHE A 160 -1.19 -1.66 8.77
C PHE A 160 0.17 -2.35 8.87
N PRO A 161 0.18 -3.70 8.88
CA PRO A 161 1.42 -4.44 8.84
C PRO A 161 2.16 -4.19 7.52
N THR A 162 3.47 -4.00 7.58
CA THR A 162 4.36 -3.76 6.44
C THR A 162 5.64 -4.59 6.57
N PRO A 163 6.37 -4.82 5.46
CA PRO A 163 7.73 -5.37 5.54
C PRO A 163 8.62 -4.56 6.49
N ARG A 164 9.53 -5.22 7.21
CA ARG A 164 10.55 -4.57 8.05
C ARG A 164 11.43 -3.61 7.25
N ARG A 165 11.81 -4.02 6.04
CA ARG A 165 12.66 -3.27 5.10
C ARG A 165 11.84 -2.93 3.85
N PRO A 166 10.87 -2.00 3.98
CA PRO A 166 9.87 -1.76 2.94
C PRO A 166 10.46 -1.18 1.65
N ILE A 167 11.58 -0.44 1.72
CA ILE A 167 12.25 0.12 0.53
C ILE A 167 12.97 -0.98 -0.23
N SER A 168 13.71 -1.86 0.45
CA SER A 168 14.34 -3.05 -0.16
C SER A 168 13.30 -3.98 -0.78
N TYR A 169 12.20 -4.24 -0.08
CA TYR A 169 11.08 -5.00 -0.63
C TYR A 169 10.52 -4.34 -1.91
N LEU A 170 10.22 -3.04 -1.90
CA LEU A 170 9.69 -2.36 -3.10
C LEU A 170 10.72 -2.26 -4.23
N LYS A 171 12.03 -2.16 -3.95
CA LYS A 171 13.08 -2.24 -4.96
C LYS A 171 13.01 -3.57 -5.72
N SER A 172 12.85 -4.69 -5.02
CA SER A 172 12.65 -6.00 -5.67
C SER A 172 11.34 -6.10 -6.44
N TYR A 173 10.28 -5.41 -5.98
CA TYR A 173 8.96 -5.43 -6.62
C TYR A 173 8.92 -4.61 -7.93
N TYR A 174 9.43 -3.39 -7.90
CA TYR A 174 9.38 -2.45 -9.04
C TYR A 174 10.63 -2.50 -9.93
N ASN A 175 11.71 -3.15 -9.48
CA ASN A 175 13.01 -3.16 -10.15
C ASN A 175 13.50 -1.74 -10.53
N THR A 176 13.24 -0.76 -9.65
CA THR A 176 13.62 0.64 -9.87
C THR A 176 14.83 1.04 -9.03
N THR A 177 15.70 1.83 -9.66
CA THR A 177 16.86 2.47 -9.03
C THR A 177 16.75 3.99 -8.98
N LYS A 178 15.64 4.54 -9.51
CA LYS A 178 15.43 5.99 -9.65
C LYS A 178 14.18 6.44 -8.93
N GLN A 179 14.23 7.66 -8.41
CA GLN A 179 13.08 8.31 -7.80
C GLN A 179 12.15 8.87 -8.90
N THR A 180 11.08 8.15 -9.20
CA THR A 180 10.04 8.56 -10.17
C THR A 180 8.66 8.22 -9.66
N CYS A 181 7.69 9.05 -10.01
CA CYS A 181 6.29 8.83 -9.71
C CYS A 181 5.63 8.30 -10.98
N ILE A 182 5.02 7.12 -10.86
CA ILE A 182 4.46 6.38 -11.99
C ILE A 182 2.96 6.24 -11.74
N SER A 183 2.14 6.56 -12.73
CA SER A 183 0.71 6.26 -12.66
C SER A 183 0.48 4.75 -12.80
N HIS A 184 -0.66 4.24 -12.33
CA HIS A 184 -1.04 2.85 -12.60
C HIS A 184 -0.99 2.53 -14.11
N ASN A 185 -0.58 1.31 -14.42
CA ASN A 185 -0.55 0.76 -15.78
C ASN A 185 -1.80 -0.08 -16.09
N TRP A 186 -2.75 -0.11 -15.17
CA TRP A 186 -4.03 -0.79 -15.26
C TRP A 186 -5.12 0.14 -14.74
N SER A 187 -6.23 0.28 -15.45
CA SER A 187 -7.42 0.94 -14.94
C SER A 187 -8.33 -0.13 -14.35
N HIS A 188 -8.55 -0.10 -13.04
CA HIS A 188 -9.49 -1.04 -12.41
C HIS A 188 -10.95 -0.66 -12.67
N ALA A 189 -11.23 0.63 -12.88
CA ALA A 189 -12.55 1.11 -13.26
C ALA A 189 -13.03 0.53 -14.60
N GLU A 190 -12.11 0.26 -15.53
CA GLU A 190 -12.40 -0.25 -16.88
C GLU A 190 -11.80 -1.63 -17.15
N GLU A 191 -11.12 -2.23 -16.16
CA GLU A 191 -10.36 -3.48 -16.25
C GLU A 191 -9.54 -3.62 -17.54
N LYS A 192 -8.73 -2.60 -17.83
CA LYS A 192 -7.92 -2.54 -19.05
C LYS A 192 -6.54 -1.95 -18.82
N PRO A 193 -5.53 -2.33 -19.64
CA PRO A 193 -4.21 -1.75 -19.53
C PRO A 193 -4.20 -0.28 -19.92
N LEU A 194 -3.38 0.50 -19.23
CA LEU A 194 -3.09 1.90 -19.50
C LEU A 194 -1.60 2.08 -19.79
N ARG A 195 -1.26 3.10 -20.58
CA ARG A 195 0.13 3.54 -20.72
C ARG A 195 0.48 4.36 -19.48
N PRO A 196 1.41 3.92 -18.62
CA PRO A 196 1.76 4.66 -17.42
C PRO A 196 2.43 5.98 -17.79
N VAL A 197 2.09 7.03 -17.05
CA VAL A 197 2.77 8.32 -17.09
C VAL A 197 3.87 8.26 -16.03
N VAL A 198 5.09 8.60 -16.45
CA VAL A 198 6.26 8.69 -15.56
C VAL A 198 6.61 10.15 -15.40
N GLU A 199 6.67 10.62 -14.16
CA GLU A 199 7.06 11.98 -13.82
C GLU A 199 8.13 12.03 -12.74
N ASP A 200 8.86 13.14 -12.72
CA ASP A 200 9.68 13.49 -11.56
C ASP A 200 8.75 13.82 -10.39
N CYS A 201 8.83 13.04 -9.30
CA CYS A 201 7.99 13.24 -8.13
C CYS A 201 8.10 14.66 -7.55
N ARG A 202 9.22 15.37 -7.75
CA ARG A 202 9.39 16.76 -7.29
C ARG A 202 8.36 17.70 -7.89
N LYS A 203 7.93 17.47 -9.13
CA LYS A 203 6.87 18.27 -9.80
C LYS A 203 5.50 18.09 -9.16
N LEU A 204 5.33 17.06 -8.32
CA LEU A 204 4.06 16.75 -7.67
C LEU A 204 3.97 17.30 -6.24
N MET A 205 5.08 17.81 -5.68
CA MET A 205 5.12 18.33 -4.30
C MET A 205 4.18 19.51 -4.07
N GLU A 206 4.00 20.38 -5.07
CA GLU A 206 3.05 21.51 -4.97
C GLU A 206 1.61 21.05 -4.77
N LYS A 207 1.28 19.84 -5.23
CA LYS A 207 -0.09 19.30 -5.23
C LYS A 207 -0.33 18.28 -4.12
N TYR A 208 0.69 17.49 -3.77
CA TYR A 208 0.57 16.40 -2.83
C TYR A 208 1.71 16.45 -1.80
N PRO A 209 1.41 16.24 -0.52
CA PRO A 209 2.44 16.11 0.49
C PRO A 209 3.30 14.87 0.25
N PHE A 210 4.61 14.99 0.47
CA PHE A 210 5.56 13.89 0.35
C PHE A 210 6.33 13.69 1.65
N VAL A 211 6.68 12.44 1.91
CA VAL A 211 7.52 12.06 3.03
C VAL A 211 8.97 12.45 2.77
N SER A 212 9.59 13.05 3.78
CA SER A 212 11.03 13.26 3.93
C SER A 212 11.54 12.45 5.12
N ARG A 213 12.56 11.62 4.88
CA ARG A 213 13.21 10.81 5.93
C ARG A 213 14.43 11.51 6.50
N CYS A 214 14.60 11.35 7.82
CA CYS A 214 15.68 11.93 8.61
C CYS A 214 16.17 10.91 9.64
N SER A 215 17.49 10.79 9.75
CA SER A 215 18.10 10.10 10.89
C SER A 215 17.72 10.78 12.19
N ILE A 216 17.57 10.00 13.26
CA ILE A 216 17.32 10.57 14.59
C ILE A 216 18.57 11.30 15.11
N PRO A 217 18.44 12.35 15.94
CA PRO A 217 19.56 13.03 16.57
C PRO A 217 20.39 12.05 17.43
N GLU A 218 21.72 12.21 17.45
CA GLU A 218 22.63 11.36 18.22
C GLU A 218 22.28 11.34 19.72
N SER A 219 21.78 12.45 20.25
CA SER A 219 21.32 12.58 21.64
C SER A 219 20.11 11.70 21.98
N GLU A 220 19.34 11.29 20.96
CA GLU A 220 18.17 10.42 21.08
C GLU A 220 18.48 8.97 20.71
N VAL A 221 19.71 8.68 20.28
CA VAL A 221 20.18 7.31 20.02
C VAL A 221 20.43 6.64 21.38
N VAL A 222 19.44 5.89 21.85
CA VAL A 222 19.63 4.97 22.97
C VAL A 222 20.55 3.85 22.49
N ALA A 223 21.41 3.30 23.37
CA ALA A 223 22.45 2.31 23.03
C ALA A 223 21.98 1.02 22.28
N ASN A 224 20.66 0.85 22.07
CA ASN A 224 20.04 -0.23 21.29
C ASN A 224 19.06 0.26 20.19
N SER A 225 19.06 1.55 19.82
CA SER A 225 18.11 2.15 18.86
C SER A 225 18.71 2.44 17.49
N SER A 226 19.66 1.62 17.02
CA SER A 226 20.39 1.80 15.74
C SER A 226 19.52 1.72 14.48
N SER A 227 18.20 1.65 14.64
CA SER A 227 17.20 1.37 13.62
C SER A 227 15.96 2.23 13.81
N LEU A 228 16.11 3.50 14.19
CA LEU A 228 15.01 4.47 14.20
C LEU A 228 15.18 5.51 13.11
N CYS A 229 14.08 5.89 12.49
CA CYS A 229 14.02 6.92 11.46
C CYS A 229 12.81 7.82 11.69
N ASP A 230 13.02 9.13 11.56
CA ASP A 230 11.94 10.11 11.55
C ASP A 230 11.45 10.32 10.13
N GLU A 231 10.14 10.22 9.94
CA GLU A 231 9.47 10.50 8.67
C GLU A 231 8.56 11.72 8.85
N TYR A 232 8.83 12.76 8.05
CA TYR A 232 8.08 14.01 8.05
C TYR A 232 7.23 14.06 6.79
N LEU A 233 5.91 14.18 6.95
CA LEU A 233 5.04 14.49 5.81
C LEU A 233 5.06 16.00 5.57
N VAL A 234 5.57 16.41 4.42
CA VAL A 234 5.82 17.82 4.10
C VAL A 234 4.95 18.23 2.91
N ASN A 235 4.26 19.38 3.02
CA ASN A 235 3.42 19.89 1.94
C ASN A 235 4.23 20.70 0.89
N GLY A 236 3.56 21.17 -0.16
CA GLY A 236 4.18 21.95 -1.24
C GLY A 236 4.71 23.33 -0.86
N LYS A 237 4.55 23.76 0.40
CA LYS A 237 5.16 24.99 0.95
C LYS A 237 6.38 24.68 1.82
N GLY A 238 6.72 23.40 1.99
CA GLY A 238 7.75 22.95 2.92
C GLY A 238 7.30 22.88 4.38
N GLU A 239 6.00 23.03 4.66
CA GLU A 239 5.45 22.95 6.01
C GLU A 239 5.26 21.48 6.41
N ILE A 240 5.59 21.16 7.66
CA ILE A 240 5.38 19.83 8.22
C ILE A 240 3.90 19.67 8.55
N ILE A 241 3.24 18.68 7.94
CA ILE A 241 1.88 18.27 8.29
C ILE A 241 1.92 17.46 9.58
N HIS A 242 2.77 16.43 9.61
CA HIS A 242 3.03 15.63 10.80
C HIS A 242 4.36 14.88 10.71
N LYS A 243 4.80 14.35 11.86
CA LYS A 243 5.99 13.53 12.03
C LYS A 243 5.59 12.18 12.61
N ILE A 244 6.19 11.11 12.12
CA ILE A 244 6.19 9.80 12.78
C ILE A 244 7.63 9.35 13.00
N ARG A 245 7.82 8.49 14.02
CA ARG A 245 9.08 7.80 14.29
C ARG A 245 8.85 6.31 14.18
N LEU A 246 9.62 5.66 13.33
CA LEU A 246 9.46 4.24 13.02
C LEU A 246 10.77 3.48 13.20
N HIS A 247 10.64 2.19 13.44
CA HIS A 247 11.78 1.29 13.34
C HIS A 247 12.10 1.05 11.86
N LEU A 248 13.25 1.52 11.40
CA LEU A 248 13.74 1.40 10.04
C LEU A 248 15.26 1.24 10.06
N ASP A 249 15.78 0.25 9.35
CA ASP A 249 17.23 0.00 9.29
C ASP A 249 17.96 1.21 8.68
N ARG A 250 19.25 1.39 9.01
CA ARG A 250 19.98 2.61 8.63
C ARG A 250 20.01 2.84 7.12
N ASP A 251 20.29 1.79 6.35
CA ASP A 251 20.33 1.84 4.89
C ASP A 251 18.95 2.13 4.27
N GLU A 252 17.89 1.64 4.93
CA GLU A 252 16.53 1.97 4.58
C GLU A 252 16.29 3.47 4.83
N CYS A 253 16.56 3.97 6.04
CA CYS A 253 16.36 5.39 6.42
C CYS A 253 17.14 6.39 5.56
N GLU A 254 18.37 6.06 5.16
CA GLU A 254 19.22 6.90 4.31
C GLU A 254 18.86 6.81 2.82
N SER A 255 18.05 5.83 2.39
CA SER A 255 17.73 5.64 0.98
C SER A 255 16.96 6.84 0.40
N PRO A 256 17.31 7.34 -0.81
CA PRO A 256 16.53 8.41 -1.45
C PRO A 256 15.25 7.92 -2.14
N LEU A 257 15.04 6.60 -2.23
CA LEU A 257 13.90 6.04 -2.95
C LEU A 257 12.58 6.23 -2.20
N TYR A 258 11.52 6.35 -2.98
CA TYR A 258 10.14 6.49 -2.56
C TYR A 258 9.90 7.66 -1.61
N THR A 259 10.71 8.71 -1.70
CA THR A 259 10.57 9.94 -0.92
C THR A 259 10.95 11.14 -1.76
N VAL A 260 10.49 12.32 -1.35
CA VAL A 260 10.89 13.57 -1.98
C VAL A 260 11.12 14.62 -0.90
N ARG A 261 12.28 15.29 -0.98
CA ARG A 261 12.64 16.35 -0.05
C ARG A 261 12.35 17.71 -0.66
N HIS A 262 11.47 18.46 0.00
CA HIS A 262 11.21 19.86 -0.35
C HIS A 262 12.47 20.73 -0.07
N GLU A 263 12.76 21.70 -0.93
CA GLU A 263 14.01 22.48 -0.86
C GLU A 263 14.16 23.28 0.45
N SER A 264 13.04 23.82 0.94
CA SER A 264 12.99 24.56 2.21
C SER A 264 12.97 23.66 3.46
N PHE A 265 12.72 22.36 3.32
CA PHE A 265 12.71 21.44 4.45
C PHE A 265 14.13 21.00 4.81
N LYS A 266 14.46 21.06 6.10
CA LYS A 266 15.71 20.53 6.67
C LYS A 266 15.37 19.56 7.79
N CYS A 267 16.11 18.45 7.85
CA CYS A 267 16.02 17.57 9.00
C CYS A 267 16.38 18.36 10.26
N PRO A 268 15.58 18.27 11.34
CA PRO A 268 15.96 18.83 12.62
C PRO A 268 17.29 18.22 13.08
N LEU A 269 18.15 19.07 13.64
CA LEU A 269 19.42 18.66 14.24
C LEU A 269 19.19 17.99 15.60
#